data_AF-A0A1J5PTR2-F1
#
_entry.id   AF-A0A1J5PTR2-F1
#
_cell.length_a   1.000
_cell.length_b   1.000
_cell.length_c   1.000
_cell.angle_alpha   90.00
_cell.angle_beta   90.00
_cell.angle_gamma   90.00
#
_symmetry.space_group_name_H-M   'P 1'
#
loop_
_entity.id
_entity.type
_entity.pdbx_description
1 polymer ?
#
loop_
_entity_poly.entity_id
_entity_poly.type
_entity_poly.pdbx_seq_one_letter_code
_entity_poly.pdbx_strand_id
1 'polypeptide(L)'
;MKSPIDAYVASGRRAAMSDTADTAVRRIARDVQRALPNSIRTSSTSCLEFIPTKTGGRYRTAETVAGDDTSLDFTKADSTFNMLGLNSAWPASQQMAAGDLIVVYNLGITGSDAYNADNSSAVTSLGTESAGETPINITAFKFPLASGTNRFQVISSTEKLVSYVCSGTNLFRTVSSSLSTTASCPATGSKVAANVDCTATNFNYSGSDLLRNALVSMALTLKDIPSGESVTLQHEVHVSNTP
;
A
#
# COMPACT_ATOMS: atom_id res chain seq x y z
N MET A 1 -6.17 49.84 9.27
CA MET A 1 -6.52 48.80 10.27
C MET A 1 -7.40 47.79 9.59
N LYS A 2 -7.07 46.49 9.64
CA LYS A 2 -7.99 45.44 9.17
C LYS A 2 -9.20 45.39 10.10
N SER A 3 -10.41 45.29 9.55
CA SER A 3 -11.63 45.20 10.36
C SER A 3 -11.61 43.88 11.17
N PRO A 4 -12.15 43.85 12.40
CA PRO A 4 -12.36 42.59 13.14
C PRO A 4 -13.09 41.53 12.32
N ILE A 5 -13.97 41.95 11.40
CA ILE A 5 -14.68 41.06 10.47
C ILE A 5 -13.71 40.42 9.46
N ASP A 6 -12.79 41.20 8.88
CA ASP A 6 -11.79 40.68 7.93
C ASP A 6 -10.85 39.65 8.59
N ALA A 7 -10.49 39.90 9.86
CA ALA A 7 -9.68 38.98 10.65
C ALA A 7 -10.42 37.66 10.92
N TYR A 8 -11.71 37.71 11.25
CA TYR A 8 -12.55 36.53 11.44
C TYR A 8 -12.67 35.70 10.16
N VAL A 9 -12.95 36.33 9.02
CA VAL A 9 -13.04 35.61 7.73
C VAL A 9 -11.70 35.01 7.32
N ALA A 10 -10.58 35.72 7.54
CA ALA A 10 -9.25 35.18 7.28
C ALA A 10 -8.93 33.95 8.15
N SER A 11 -9.33 33.98 9.43
CA SER A 11 -9.20 32.82 10.32
C SER A 11 -9.99 31.61 9.80
N GLY A 12 -11.22 31.83 9.32
CA GLY A 12 -12.05 30.77 8.73
C GLY A 12 -11.41 30.12 7.50
N ARG A 13 -10.81 30.92 6.61
CA ARG A 13 -10.12 30.39 5.41
C ARG A 13 -8.91 29.51 5.77
N ARG A 14 -8.11 29.93 6.76
CA ARG A 14 -6.96 29.13 7.24
C ARG A 14 -7.39 27.85 7.93
N ALA A 15 -8.48 27.88 8.68
CA ALA A 15 -9.06 26.68 9.27
C ALA A 15 -9.48 25.68 8.18
N ALA A 16 -10.20 26.13 7.16
CA ALA A 16 -10.64 25.27 6.05
C ALA A 16 -9.46 24.66 5.26
N MET A 17 -8.38 25.41 5.03
CA MET A 17 -7.15 24.87 4.44
C MET A 17 -6.52 23.84 5.36
N SER A 18 -6.38 24.13 6.66
CA SER A 18 -5.79 23.20 7.63
C SER A 18 -6.57 21.88 7.71
N ASP A 19 -7.90 21.93 7.72
CA ASP A 19 -8.77 20.75 7.75
C ASP A 19 -8.65 19.90 6.48
N THR A 20 -8.53 20.57 5.33
CA THR A 20 -8.31 19.89 4.02
C THR A 20 -6.95 19.21 4.01
N ALA A 21 -5.90 19.88 4.49
CA ALA A 21 -4.56 19.30 4.58
C ALA A 21 -4.53 18.10 5.53
N ASP A 22 -5.10 18.23 6.73
CA ASP A 22 -5.16 17.15 7.74
C ASP A 22 -5.91 15.93 7.20
N THR A 23 -7.07 16.14 6.57
CA THR A 23 -7.84 15.06 5.94
C THR A 23 -7.03 14.34 4.86
N ALA A 24 -6.32 15.10 4.01
CA ALA A 24 -5.51 14.54 2.93
C ALA A 24 -4.33 13.71 3.48
N VAL A 25 -3.53 14.26 4.41
CA VAL A 25 -2.37 13.54 4.96
C VAL A 25 -2.78 12.32 5.79
N ARG A 26 -3.89 12.39 6.54
CA ARG A 26 -4.42 11.23 7.27
C ARG A 26 -4.92 10.13 6.35
N ARG A 27 -5.47 10.49 5.18
CA ARG A 27 -5.83 9.51 4.15
C ARG A 27 -4.58 8.82 3.61
N ILE A 28 -3.56 9.60 3.22
CA ILE A 28 -2.29 9.04 2.74
C ILE A 28 -1.67 8.13 3.80
N ALA A 29 -1.64 8.56 5.06
CA ALA A 29 -1.08 7.79 6.16
C ALA A 29 -1.75 6.41 6.33
N ARG A 30 -3.09 6.34 6.27
CA ARG A 30 -3.80 5.06 6.37
C ARG A 30 -3.50 4.13 5.20
N ASP A 31 -3.32 4.67 4.00
CA ASP A 31 -3.00 3.86 2.83
C ASP A 31 -1.55 3.37 2.89
N VAL A 32 -0.62 4.23 3.28
CA VAL A 32 0.81 3.91 3.49
C VAL A 32 1.00 2.84 4.56
N GLN A 33 0.22 2.88 5.64
CA GLN A 33 0.25 1.85 6.69
C GLN A 33 -0.15 0.45 6.19
N ARG A 34 -0.82 0.37 5.04
CA ARG A 34 -1.19 -0.89 4.38
C ARG A 34 -0.24 -1.25 3.23
N ALA A 35 0.84 -0.50 3.02
CA ALA A 35 1.82 -0.83 2.00
C ALA A 35 2.43 -2.22 2.28
N LEU A 36 2.65 -2.97 1.21
CA LEU A 36 3.44 -4.18 1.23
C LEU A 36 4.85 -3.81 1.71
N PRO A 37 5.45 -4.58 2.64
CA PRO A 37 6.81 -4.34 3.11
C PRO A 37 7.79 -4.15 1.94
N ASN A 38 8.67 -3.14 2.02
CA ASN A 38 9.65 -2.81 0.99
C ASN A 38 9.07 -2.47 -0.40
N SER A 39 7.80 -2.06 -0.49
CA SER A 39 7.20 -1.62 -1.77
C SER A 39 7.12 -0.11 -1.96
N ILE A 40 7.36 0.68 -0.91
CA ILE A 40 7.25 2.15 -1.02
C ILE A 40 8.42 2.71 -1.81
N ARG A 41 8.11 3.54 -2.80
CA ARG A 41 9.09 4.23 -3.65
C ARG A 41 8.62 5.61 -4.09
N THR A 42 9.56 6.45 -4.47
CA THR A 42 9.34 7.81 -4.98
C THR A 42 10.10 7.99 -6.29
N SER A 43 9.46 8.46 -7.36
CA SER A 43 10.16 8.84 -8.61
C SER A 43 10.57 10.31 -8.66
N SER A 44 9.97 11.13 -7.79
CA SER A 44 10.27 12.54 -7.57
C SER A 44 9.75 12.94 -6.19
N THR A 45 10.07 14.16 -5.73
CA THR A 45 9.55 14.68 -4.46
C THR A 45 8.03 14.81 -4.44
N SER A 46 7.37 14.90 -5.59
CA SER A 46 5.91 15.05 -5.68
C SER A 46 5.19 13.72 -5.85
N CYS A 47 5.90 12.60 -5.87
CA CYS A 47 5.38 11.26 -6.16
C CYS A 47 5.69 10.28 -5.02
N LEU A 48 4.66 9.65 -4.50
CA LEU A 48 4.75 8.52 -3.58
C LEU A 48 3.95 7.36 -4.16
N GLU A 49 4.57 6.19 -4.32
CA GLU A 49 3.95 5.01 -4.90
C GLU A 49 4.26 3.79 -4.04
N PHE A 50 3.31 2.85 -3.94
CA PHE A 50 3.47 1.60 -3.21
C PHE A 50 2.46 0.55 -3.64
N ILE A 51 2.73 -0.70 -3.30
CA ILE A 51 1.80 -1.81 -3.48
C ILE A 51 0.95 -1.90 -2.21
N PRO A 52 -0.37 -1.68 -2.26
CA PRO A 52 -1.23 -1.84 -1.08
C PRO A 52 -1.53 -3.33 -0.82
N THR A 53 -1.65 -3.68 0.45
CA THR A 53 -2.12 -4.99 0.88
C THR A 53 -3.59 -4.91 1.30
N LYS A 54 -4.36 -5.92 0.90
CA LYS A 54 -5.76 -6.11 1.28
C LYS A 54 -5.85 -6.82 2.62
N THR A 55 -5.01 -7.83 2.81
CA THR A 55 -4.94 -8.70 3.99
C THR A 55 -3.63 -9.51 3.96
N GLY A 56 -3.46 -10.45 4.88
CA GLY A 56 -2.33 -11.38 4.95
C GLY A 56 -2.60 -12.49 5.95
N GLY A 57 -1.81 -13.56 5.88
CA GLY A 57 -2.02 -14.74 6.70
C GLY A 57 -0.73 -15.47 7.03
N ARG A 58 -0.85 -16.57 7.77
CA ARG A 58 0.24 -17.54 7.92
C ARG A 58 -0.04 -18.74 7.03
N TYR A 59 0.96 -19.19 6.30
CA TYR A 59 0.86 -20.43 5.56
C TYR A 59 1.26 -21.61 6.44
N ARG A 60 0.70 -22.78 6.15
CA ARG A 60 1.08 -24.05 6.76
C ARG A 60 2.46 -24.48 6.26
N THR A 61 3.31 -24.96 7.17
CA THR A 61 4.70 -25.36 6.86
C THR A 61 4.92 -26.86 6.78
N ALA A 62 3.93 -27.66 7.18
CA ALA A 62 4.00 -29.11 7.13
C ALA A 62 2.66 -29.69 6.71
N GLU A 63 2.73 -30.68 5.81
CA GLU A 63 1.58 -31.46 5.36
C GLU A 63 0.84 -32.09 6.54
N THR A 64 -0.47 -32.25 6.42
CA THR A 64 -1.26 -32.96 7.44
C THR A 64 -1.14 -34.47 7.25
N VAL A 65 -1.11 -34.89 5.99
CA VAL A 65 -0.87 -36.25 5.52
C VAL A 65 0.17 -36.16 4.40
N ALA A 66 1.14 -37.08 4.38
CA ALA A 66 2.18 -37.09 3.37
C ALA A 66 1.61 -37.06 1.94
N GLY A 67 2.00 -36.05 1.15
CA GLY A 67 1.57 -35.82 -0.22
C GLY A 67 0.19 -35.15 -0.37
N ASP A 68 -0.34 -34.50 0.67
CA ASP A 68 -1.60 -33.76 0.59
C ASP A 68 -1.46 -32.32 0.04
N ASP A 69 -0.22 -31.87 -0.22
CA ASP A 69 0.12 -30.53 -0.74
C ASP A 69 -0.50 -29.38 0.10
N THR A 70 -0.75 -29.59 1.39
CA THR A 70 -1.34 -28.55 2.26
C THR A 70 -0.31 -27.54 2.79
N SER A 71 0.98 -27.86 2.72
CA SER A 71 2.06 -26.94 3.10
C SER A 71 2.68 -26.24 1.91
N LEU A 72 3.15 -25.01 2.12
CA LEU A 72 3.93 -24.28 1.12
C LEU A 72 5.40 -24.75 1.13
N ASP A 73 5.86 -25.32 0.02
CA ASP A 73 7.21 -25.87 -0.18
C ASP A 73 8.04 -25.00 -1.12
N PHE A 74 9.13 -24.44 -0.58
CA PHE A 74 10.01 -23.52 -1.30
C PHE A 74 11.03 -24.23 -2.21
N THR A 75 11.01 -25.56 -2.29
CA THR A 75 11.91 -26.35 -3.14
C THR A 75 11.29 -26.71 -4.49
N LYS A 76 9.96 -26.72 -4.59
CA LYS A 76 9.19 -27.06 -5.80
C LYS A 76 8.21 -25.93 -6.16
N ALA A 77 7.47 -26.10 -7.26
CA ALA A 77 6.37 -25.21 -7.59
C ALA A 77 5.08 -25.79 -6.99
N ASP A 78 4.40 -25.00 -6.16
CA ASP A 78 3.11 -25.37 -5.57
C ASP A 78 1.97 -24.78 -6.39
N SER A 79 0.90 -25.55 -6.53
CA SER A 79 -0.38 -25.09 -7.08
C SER A 79 -1.41 -24.80 -5.99
N THR A 80 -1.12 -25.18 -4.74
CA THR A 80 -1.99 -24.95 -3.59
C THR A 80 -1.19 -24.96 -2.29
N PHE A 81 -1.73 -24.31 -1.26
CA PHE A 81 -1.26 -24.42 0.13
C PHE A 81 -2.37 -23.95 1.07
N ASN A 82 -2.30 -24.33 2.34
CA ASN A 82 -3.27 -23.87 3.34
C ASN A 82 -2.82 -22.61 4.06
N MET A 83 -3.74 -21.66 4.22
CA MET A 83 -3.65 -20.60 5.22
C MET A 83 -4.16 -21.11 6.56
N LEU A 84 -3.43 -20.77 7.63
CA LEU A 84 -3.88 -20.93 9.01
C LEU A 84 -4.85 -19.79 9.34
N GLY A 85 -6.14 -20.09 9.32
CA GLY A 85 -7.25 -19.15 9.50
C GLY A 85 -8.39 -19.42 8.53
N LEU A 86 -9.55 -18.84 8.80
CA LEU A 86 -10.74 -18.90 7.95
C LEU A 86 -10.87 -17.57 7.19
N ASN A 87 -10.75 -17.60 5.87
CA ASN A 87 -11.00 -16.45 5.01
C ASN A 87 -12.45 -15.95 5.17
N SER A 88 -13.41 -16.85 5.32
CA SER A 88 -14.83 -16.49 5.54
C SER A 88 -15.08 -15.69 6.81
N ALA A 89 -14.18 -15.77 7.81
CA ALA A 89 -14.30 -15.03 9.08
C ALA A 89 -13.90 -13.56 8.97
N TRP A 90 -13.24 -13.15 7.87
CA TRP A 90 -12.87 -11.76 7.65
C TRP A 90 -14.03 -10.93 7.07
N PRO A 91 -14.05 -9.61 7.31
CA PRO A 91 -14.95 -8.70 6.60
C PRO A 91 -14.83 -8.87 5.08
N ALA A 92 -15.94 -8.80 4.34
CA ALA A 92 -15.99 -9.05 2.90
C ALA A 92 -14.94 -8.24 2.08
N SER A 93 -14.61 -7.01 2.52
CA SER A 93 -13.58 -6.18 1.88
C SER A 93 -12.14 -6.70 2.05
N GLN A 94 -11.90 -7.56 3.04
CA GLN A 94 -10.61 -8.16 3.36
C GLN A 94 -10.51 -9.62 2.94
N GLN A 95 -11.62 -10.26 2.57
CA GLN A 95 -11.61 -11.65 2.12
C GLN A 95 -10.80 -11.79 0.83
N MET A 96 -9.88 -12.75 0.79
CA MET A 96 -9.18 -13.18 -0.41
C MET A 96 -10.17 -13.73 -1.45
N ALA A 97 -9.93 -13.46 -2.72
CA ALA A 97 -10.70 -13.99 -3.83
C ALA A 97 -9.80 -14.36 -5.03
N ALA A 98 -10.36 -15.09 -6.00
CA ALA A 98 -9.67 -15.39 -7.24
C ALA A 98 -9.24 -14.09 -7.96
N GLY A 99 -8.02 -14.11 -8.52
CA GLY A 99 -7.37 -12.97 -9.15
C GLY A 99 -6.52 -12.11 -8.20
N ASP A 100 -6.73 -12.20 -6.88
CA ASP A 100 -5.84 -11.57 -5.91
C ASP A 100 -4.43 -12.18 -6.01
N LEU A 101 -3.39 -11.43 -5.63
CA LEU A 101 -2.01 -11.92 -5.65
C LEU A 101 -1.56 -12.28 -4.23
N ILE A 102 -1.03 -13.49 -4.08
CA ILE A 102 -0.23 -13.89 -2.93
C ILE A 102 1.19 -13.40 -3.14
N VAL A 103 1.75 -12.74 -2.13
CA VAL A 103 3.16 -12.40 -2.07
C VAL A 103 3.77 -13.04 -0.84
N VAL A 104 4.91 -13.69 -1.01
CA VAL A 104 5.66 -14.28 0.09
C VAL A 104 7.00 -13.59 0.21
N TYR A 105 7.28 -13.09 1.41
CA TYR A 105 8.57 -12.54 1.81
C TYR A 105 9.10 -11.45 0.84
N ASN A 106 8.44 -10.29 0.76
CA ASN A 106 8.86 -9.20 -0.11
C ASN A 106 10.02 -8.39 0.49
N LEU A 107 11.22 -8.61 -0.04
CA LEU A 107 12.45 -7.94 0.40
C LEU A 107 12.78 -6.68 -0.40
N GLY A 108 12.17 -6.48 -1.58
CA GLY A 108 12.47 -5.34 -2.45
C GLY A 108 13.80 -5.48 -3.20
N ILE A 109 14.36 -6.69 -3.24
CA ILE A 109 15.61 -7.02 -3.94
C ILE A 109 15.33 -7.99 -5.09
N THR A 110 16.25 -8.08 -6.05
CA THR A 110 16.16 -9.05 -7.15
C THR A 110 15.95 -10.47 -6.64
N GLY A 111 14.95 -11.17 -7.19
CA GLY A 111 14.56 -12.51 -6.78
C GLY A 111 13.62 -12.54 -5.56
N SER A 112 13.19 -11.38 -5.04
CA SER A 112 12.27 -11.24 -3.91
C SER A 112 11.58 -9.86 -3.94
N ASP A 113 11.14 -9.47 -5.14
CA ASP A 113 10.46 -8.20 -5.41
C ASP A 113 9.14 -8.43 -6.17
N ALA A 114 8.04 -8.06 -5.53
CA ALA A 114 6.69 -8.17 -6.07
C ALA A 114 6.49 -7.30 -7.32
N TYR A 115 7.21 -6.19 -7.48
CA TYR A 115 7.13 -5.39 -8.70
C TYR A 115 7.59 -6.16 -9.95
N ASN A 116 8.54 -7.08 -9.79
CA ASN A 116 9.04 -7.96 -10.85
C ASN A 116 8.29 -9.30 -10.90
N ALA A 117 7.32 -9.51 -10.01
CA ALA A 117 6.63 -10.77 -9.79
C ALA A 117 7.55 -11.94 -9.37
N ASP A 118 8.72 -11.63 -8.78
CA ASP A 118 9.71 -12.65 -8.38
C ASP A 118 9.21 -13.57 -7.25
N ASN A 119 8.27 -13.08 -6.45
CA ASN A 119 7.78 -13.75 -5.23
C ASN A 119 6.26 -13.66 -5.10
N SER A 120 5.55 -13.62 -6.22
CA SER A 120 4.10 -13.48 -6.24
C SER A 120 3.41 -14.46 -7.18
N SER A 121 2.25 -14.96 -6.77
CA SER A 121 1.38 -15.79 -7.62
C SER A 121 -0.09 -15.42 -7.48
N ALA A 122 -0.87 -15.56 -8.55
CA ALA A 122 -2.29 -15.28 -8.56
C ALA A 122 -3.10 -16.41 -7.92
N VAL A 123 -4.06 -16.05 -7.07
CA VAL A 123 -5.08 -16.96 -6.54
C VAL A 123 -6.01 -17.37 -7.68
N THR A 124 -6.18 -18.67 -7.91
CA THR A 124 -7.09 -19.20 -8.92
C THR A 124 -8.45 -19.54 -8.33
N SER A 125 -8.48 -20.05 -7.09
CA SER A 125 -9.69 -20.36 -6.33
C SER A 125 -9.36 -20.60 -4.86
N LEU A 126 -10.39 -20.69 -4.02
CA LEU A 126 -10.28 -21.13 -2.63
C LEU A 126 -10.94 -22.49 -2.48
N GLY A 127 -10.33 -23.37 -1.67
CA GLY A 127 -10.89 -24.66 -1.32
C GLY A 127 -11.96 -24.57 -0.23
N THR A 128 -12.52 -25.72 0.15
CA THR A 128 -13.46 -25.80 1.26
C THR A 128 -12.71 -25.63 2.58
N GLU A 129 -13.12 -24.65 3.37
CA GLU A 129 -12.51 -24.39 4.69
C GLU A 129 -12.82 -25.53 5.66
N SER A 130 -11.81 -25.97 6.39
CA SER A 130 -11.93 -27.05 7.38
C SER A 130 -10.86 -26.93 8.44
N ALA A 131 -11.17 -27.37 9.67
CA ALA A 131 -10.23 -27.39 10.80
C ALA A 131 -9.52 -26.04 11.08
N GLY A 132 -10.16 -24.91 10.77
CA GLY A 132 -9.58 -23.58 10.97
C GLY A 132 -8.60 -23.15 9.88
N GLU A 133 -8.64 -23.78 8.70
CA GLU A 133 -7.77 -23.47 7.57
C GLU A 133 -8.54 -23.23 6.29
N THR A 134 -7.95 -22.40 5.42
CA THR A 134 -8.43 -22.15 4.07
C THR A 134 -7.39 -22.66 3.06
N PRO A 135 -7.72 -23.67 2.25
CA PRO A 135 -6.89 -24.03 1.11
C PRO A 135 -6.92 -22.91 0.05
N ILE A 136 -5.75 -22.50 -0.43
CA ILE A 136 -5.58 -21.44 -1.43
C ILE A 136 -4.96 -22.06 -2.66
N ASN A 137 -5.72 -22.12 -3.75
CA ASN A 137 -5.19 -22.56 -5.03
C ASN A 137 -4.58 -21.35 -5.75
N ILE A 138 -3.38 -21.52 -6.29
CA ILE A 138 -2.63 -20.49 -7.02
C ILE A 138 -2.22 -20.98 -8.40
N THR A 139 -1.84 -20.06 -9.28
CA THR A 139 -1.06 -20.43 -10.47
C THR A 139 0.23 -21.09 -9.99
N ALA A 140 0.57 -22.25 -10.54
CA ALA A 140 1.72 -23.04 -10.10
C ALA A 140 2.98 -22.16 -10.05
N PHE A 141 3.58 -22.03 -8.87
CA PHE A 141 4.69 -21.10 -8.63
C PHE A 141 5.63 -21.62 -7.56
N LYS A 142 6.94 -21.43 -7.77
CA LYS A 142 7.96 -21.71 -6.76
C LYS A 142 8.36 -20.40 -6.10
N PHE A 143 7.87 -20.18 -4.87
CA PHE A 143 8.31 -19.02 -4.12
C PHE A 143 9.80 -19.13 -3.79
N PRO A 144 10.57 -18.03 -3.91
CA PRO A 144 12.03 -18.09 -3.84
C PRO A 144 12.54 -18.30 -2.41
N LEU A 145 11.84 -17.74 -1.41
CA LEU A 145 12.28 -17.67 -0.02
C LEU A 145 11.10 -17.77 0.94
N ALA A 146 11.29 -18.53 2.02
CA ALA A 146 10.33 -18.60 3.12
C ALA A 146 10.37 -17.35 4.00
N SER A 147 9.20 -16.86 4.42
CA SER A 147 9.12 -15.80 5.43
C SER A 147 9.54 -16.37 6.79
N GLY A 148 10.40 -15.66 7.52
CA GLY A 148 10.87 -16.09 8.85
C GLY A 148 9.78 -16.23 9.92
N THR A 149 8.56 -15.75 9.64
CA THR A 149 7.38 -15.94 10.52
C THR A 149 6.24 -16.71 9.84
N ASN A 150 6.54 -17.37 8.72
CA ASN A 150 5.62 -18.14 7.88
C ASN A 150 4.43 -17.31 7.39
N ARG A 151 4.66 -16.06 7.02
CA ARG A 151 3.63 -15.12 6.58
C ARG A 151 3.63 -14.92 5.07
N PHE A 152 2.45 -14.56 4.58
CA PHE A 152 2.23 -14.05 3.24
C PHE A 152 1.30 -12.83 3.29
N GLN A 153 1.35 -12.00 2.26
CA GLN A 153 0.48 -10.85 2.08
C GLN A 153 -0.40 -11.07 0.84
N VAL A 154 -1.54 -10.39 0.81
CA VAL A 154 -2.51 -10.46 -0.28
C VAL A 154 -2.69 -9.08 -0.89
N ILE A 155 -2.48 -8.98 -2.19
CA ILE A 155 -2.73 -7.75 -2.96
C ILE A 155 -4.04 -7.94 -3.72
N SER A 156 -4.91 -6.93 -3.66
CA SER A 156 -6.20 -6.94 -4.37
C SER A 156 -5.98 -6.99 -5.88
N SER A 157 -6.76 -7.83 -6.57
CA SER A 157 -6.84 -7.86 -8.04
C SER A 157 -7.17 -6.51 -8.68
N THR A 158 -7.93 -5.67 -7.99
CA THR A 158 -8.44 -4.37 -8.49
C THR A 158 -7.58 -3.17 -8.08
N GLU A 159 -6.70 -3.33 -7.10
CA GLU A 159 -5.89 -2.27 -6.51
C GLU A 159 -4.50 -2.85 -6.20
N LYS A 160 -3.70 -3.04 -7.25
CA LYS A 160 -2.33 -3.59 -7.16
C LYS A 160 -1.28 -2.52 -6.92
N LEU A 161 -1.55 -1.28 -7.32
CA LEU A 161 -0.63 -0.17 -7.18
C LEU A 161 -1.41 1.09 -6.81
N VAL A 162 -0.92 1.81 -5.81
CA VAL A 162 -1.45 3.11 -5.40
C VAL A 162 -0.35 4.14 -5.51
N SER A 163 -0.68 5.29 -6.09
CA SER A 163 0.22 6.43 -6.15
C SER A 163 -0.47 7.72 -5.70
N TYR A 164 0.24 8.52 -4.93
CA TYR A 164 -0.09 9.91 -4.66
C TYR A 164 0.84 10.82 -5.45
N VAL A 165 0.26 11.82 -6.13
CA VAL A 165 1.03 12.78 -6.91
C VAL A 165 0.48 14.18 -6.79
N CYS A 166 1.36 15.14 -6.52
CA CYS A 166 1.03 16.55 -6.68
C CYS A 166 1.28 16.97 -8.14
N SER A 167 0.23 17.40 -8.83
CA SER A 167 0.33 17.87 -10.22
C SER A 167 -0.56 19.10 -10.46
N GLY A 168 0.00 20.11 -11.11
CA GLY A 168 -0.62 21.42 -11.25
C GLY A 168 -0.90 22.02 -9.88
N THR A 169 -2.18 22.18 -9.53
CA THR A 169 -2.65 22.70 -8.25
C THR A 169 -3.43 21.67 -7.43
N ASN A 170 -3.25 20.37 -7.69
CA ASN A 170 -4.03 19.32 -7.05
C ASN A 170 -3.15 18.16 -6.59
N LEU A 171 -3.58 17.51 -5.52
CA LEU A 171 -3.08 16.22 -5.09
C LEU A 171 -4.02 15.12 -5.59
N PHE A 172 -3.48 14.16 -6.32
CA PHE A 172 -4.23 13.03 -6.87
C PHE A 172 -3.87 11.74 -6.13
N ARG A 173 -4.85 10.83 -6.02
CA ARG A 173 -4.65 9.42 -5.69
C ARG A 173 -5.06 8.58 -6.88
N THR A 174 -4.12 7.83 -7.43
CA THR A 174 -4.35 6.94 -8.57
C THR A 174 -4.20 5.50 -8.15
N VAL A 175 -5.08 4.65 -8.69
CA VAL A 175 -5.10 3.21 -8.48
C VAL A 175 -4.88 2.53 -9.82
N SER A 176 -4.09 1.46 -9.83
CA SER A 176 -3.92 0.58 -10.98
C SER A 176 -4.14 -0.88 -10.57
N SER A 177 -4.77 -1.65 -11.46
CA SER A 177 -4.92 -3.11 -11.35
C SER A 177 -3.72 -3.88 -11.94
N SER A 178 -2.69 -3.14 -12.36
CA SER A 178 -1.43 -3.67 -12.89
C SER A 178 -0.25 -3.14 -12.10
N LEU A 179 0.72 -4.02 -11.82
CA LEU A 179 2.02 -3.64 -11.30
C LEU A 179 2.90 -3.10 -12.44
N SER A 180 3.85 -2.23 -12.09
CA SER A 180 4.84 -1.67 -13.00
C SER A 180 6.20 -1.72 -12.33
N THR A 181 7.25 -2.11 -13.04
CA THR A 181 8.61 -2.08 -12.52
C THR A 181 9.16 -0.66 -12.39
N THR A 182 8.61 0.30 -13.14
CA THR A 182 8.98 1.72 -13.11
C THR A 182 7.94 2.56 -12.37
N ALA A 183 8.40 3.38 -11.42
CA ALA A 183 7.57 4.35 -10.72
C ALA A 183 7.23 5.54 -11.63
N SER A 184 5.95 5.88 -11.79
CA SER A 184 5.51 6.94 -12.71
C SER A 184 4.41 7.86 -12.17
N CYS A 185 3.73 7.49 -11.08
CA CYS A 185 2.76 8.35 -10.37
C CYS A 185 1.84 9.20 -11.28
N PRO A 186 1.00 8.58 -12.13
CA PRO A 186 0.15 9.33 -13.05
C PRO A 186 -0.90 10.17 -12.32
N ALA A 187 -1.10 11.41 -12.77
CA ALA A 187 -2.09 12.35 -12.21
C ALA A 187 -3.49 12.19 -12.83
N THR A 188 -3.96 10.95 -12.95
CA THR A 188 -5.23 10.60 -13.62
C THR A 188 -6.34 10.14 -12.67
N GLY A 189 -5.99 9.86 -11.41
CA GLY A 189 -6.93 9.37 -10.40
C GLY A 189 -7.81 10.45 -9.78
N SER A 190 -8.40 10.13 -8.63
CA SER A 190 -9.27 11.05 -7.91
C SER A 190 -8.48 12.18 -7.26
N LYS A 191 -9.02 13.40 -7.31
CA LYS A 191 -8.49 14.53 -6.56
C LYS A 191 -8.74 14.31 -5.06
N VAL A 192 -7.67 14.38 -4.27
CA VAL A 192 -7.69 14.27 -2.81
C VAL A 192 -7.71 15.65 -2.16
N ALA A 193 -6.99 16.60 -2.75
CA ALA A 193 -6.99 18.00 -2.35
C ALA A 193 -6.82 18.90 -3.58
N ALA A 194 -7.43 20.08 -3.52
CA ALA A 194 -7.29 21.14 -4.52
C ALA A 194 -6.56 22.34 -3.92
N ASN A 195 -6.09 23.26 -4.77
CA ASN A 195 -5.28 24.42 -4.39
C ASN A 195 -3.98 24.06 -3.66
N VAL A 196 -3.37 22.94 -4.06
CA VAL A 196 -2.09 22.47 -3.52
C VAL A 196 -0.94 23.21 -4.21
N ASP A 197 0.03 23.66 -3.42
CA ASP A 197 1.28 24.20 -3.93
C ASP A 197 2.28 23.07 -4.15
N CYS A 198 2.34 22.55 -5.38
CA CYS A 198 3.19 21.40 -5.70
C CYS A 198 4.70 21.68 -5.67
N THR A 199 5.13 22.94 -5.60
CA THR A 199 6.53 23.30 -5.41
C THR A 199 6.96 23.25 -3.94
N ALA A 200 6.00 23.37 -3.02
CA ALA A 200 6.19 23.33 -1.57
C ALA A 200 5.56 22.08 -0.92
N THR A 201 5.10 21.13 -1.75
CA THR A 201 4.58 19.84 -1.31
C THR A 201 5.59 18.77 -1.67
N ASN A 202 5.96 17.93 -0.71
CA ASN A 202 6.91 16.85 -0.96
C ASN A 202 6.60 15.60 -0.14
N PHE A 203 6.98 14.47 -0.71
CA PHE A 203 7.04 13.16 -0.10
C PHE A 203 8.52 12.76 -0.03
N ASN A 204 8.95 12.31 1.12
CA ASN A 204 10.29 11.76 1.32
C ASN A 204 10.18 10.43 2.07
N TYR A 205 10.74 9.40 1.47
CA TYR A 205 10.82 8.07 2.03
C TYR A 205 12.27 7.76 2.40
N SER A 206 12.52 7.49 3.68
CA SER A 206 13.88 7.23 4.20
C SER A 206 14.20 5.74 4.35
N GLY A 207 13.40 4.86 3.74
CA GLY A 207 13.58 3.42 3.88
C GLY A 207 14.72 2.88 3.03
N SER A 208 15.24 1.74 3.49
CA SER A 208 16.19 0.90 2.78
C SER A 208 15.75 -0.54 2.96
N ASP A 209 16.00 -1.40 1.97
CA ASP A 209 15.60 -2.82 1.95
C ASP A 209 16.15 -3.62 3.15
N LEU A 210 17.19 -3.11 3.81
CA LEU A 210 17.82 -3.73 4.99
C LEU A 210 17.21 -3.28 6.34
N LEU A 211 16.34 -2.27 6.33
CA LEU A 211 15.74 -1.70 7.54
C LEU A 211 14.31 -2.18 7.70
N ARG A 212 14.02 -2.80 8.85
CA ARG A 212 12.68 -3.29 9.23
C ARG A 212 11.66 -2.17 9.47
N ASN A 213 12.14 -0.94 9.62
CA ASN A 213 11.32 0.24 9.82
C ASN A 213 11.78 1.31 8.82
N ALA A 214 10.81 2.03 8.28
CA ALA A 214 11.06 3.20 7.45
C ALA A 214 10.13 4.35 7.86
N LEU A 215 10.40 5.53 7.31
CA LEU A 215 9.60 6.72 7.54
C LEU A 215 9.17 7.29 6.19
N VAL A 216 7.88 7.62 6.08
CA VAL A 216 7.37 8.51 5.04
C VAL A 216 7.09 9.84 5.71
N SER A 217 7.85 10.87 5.34
CA SER A 217 7.62 12.26 5.73
C SER A 217 6.96 13.01 4.59
N MET A 218 6.00 13.87 4.93
CA MET A 218 5.16 14.58 3.97
C MET A 218 4.99 16.03 4.39
N ALA A 219 5.29 16.95 3.48
CA ALA A 219 4.88 18.33 3.58
C ALA A 219 3.75 18.57 2.58
N LEU A 220 2.58 19.01 3.03
CA LEU A 220 1.46 19.39 2.18
C LEU A 220 1.15 20.86 2.35
N THR A 221 1.30 21.65 1.28
CA THR A 221 1.05 23.09 1.29
C THR A 221 -0.20 23.40 0.48
N LEU A 222 -1.19 24.05 1.11
CA LEU A 222 -2.39 24.58 0.45
C LEU A 222 -2.30 26.09 0.33
N LYS A 223 -2.82 26.65 -0.77
CA LYS A 223 -2.85 28.09 -1.07
C LYS A 223 -4.28 28.58 -1.24
N ASP A 224 -4.60 29.68 -0.59
CA ASP A 224 -5.82 30.43 -0.87
C ASP A 224 -5.52 31.46 -1.98
N ILE A 225 -5.84 31.11 -3.23
CA ILE A 225 -5.50 31.91 -4.42
C ILE A 225 -5.98 33.38 -4.31
N PRO A 226 -7.21 33.68 -3.83
CA PRO A 226 -7.69 35.06 -3.71
C PRO A 226 -6.92 35.91 -2.68
N SER A 227 -6.43 35.32 -1.59
CA SER A 227 -5.75 36.08 -0.52
C SER A 227 -4.22 35.98 -0.55
N GLY A 228 -3.68 34.99 -1.27
CA GLY A 228 -2.25 34.68 -1.29
C GLY A 228 -1.75 33.97 -0.02
N GLU A 229 -2.63 33.64 0.92
CA GLU A 229 -2.26 32.91 2.13
C GLU A 229 -1.95 31.44 1.84
N SER A 230 -1.05 30.84 2.62
CA SER A 230 -0.76 29.42 2.57
C SER A 230 -0.74 28.79 3.95
N VAL A 231 -1.04 27.48 3.98
CA VAL A 231 -0.90 26.63 5.15
C VAL A 231 -0.07 25.42 4.73
N THR A 232 0.98 25.11 5.50
CA THR A 232 1.78 23.91 5.32
C THR A 232 1.56 22.99 6.51
N LEU A 233 1.19 21.75 6.24
CA LEU A 233 1.10 20.69 7.23
C LEU A 233 2.25 19.70 7.00
N GLN A 234 2.97 19.38 8.07
CA GLN A 234 3.98 18.32 8.10
C GLN A 234 3.38 17.09 8.76
N HIS A 235 3.59 15.92 8.18
CA HIS A 235 3.12 14.65 8.73
C HIS A 235 4.12 13.54 8.47
N GLU A 236 4.29 12.66 9.45
CA GLU A 236 5.20 11.53 9.40
C GLU A 236 4.45 10.24 9.68
N VAL A 237 4.80 9.20 8.93
CA VAL A 237 4.17 7.88 9.03
C VAL A 237 5.27 6.85 9.11
N HIS A 238 5.29 6.11 10.22
CA HIS A 238 6.14 4.94 10.37
C HIS A 238 5.62 3.80 9.47
N VAL A 239 6.56 3.15 8.78
CA VAL A 239 6.31 2.05 7.85
C VAL A 239 6.97 0.80 8.38
N SER A 240 6.23 -0.30 8.40
CA SER A 240 6.73 -1.61 8.82
C SER A 240 7.24 -2.39 7.60
N ASN A 241 8.56 -2.51 7.47
CA ASN A 241 9.23 -3.33 6.45
C ASN A 241 9.54 -4.72 7.01
N THR A 242 8.52 -5.39 7.56
CA THR A 242 8.62 -6.73 8.13
C THR A 242 7.79 -7.72 7.29
N PRO A 243 8.36 -8.25 6.19
CA PRO A 243 7.70 -9.20 5.31
C PRO A 243 7.40 -10.56 5.94
#